data_AF-A0AB74KP64-F1
#
_entry.id   AF-A0AB74KP64-F1
#
_cell.length_a   1.000
_cell.length_b   1.000
_cell.length_c   1.000
_cell.angle_alpha   90.00
_cell.angle_beta   90.00
_cell.angle_gamma   90.00
#
_symmetry.space_group_name_H-M   'P 1'
#
loop_
_entity.id
_entity.type
_entity.pdbx_description
1 polymer ?
#
loop_
_entity_poly.entity_id
_entity_poly.type
_entity_poly.pdbx_seq_one_letter_code
_entity_poly.pdbx_strand_id
1 'polypeptide(L)'
;MDSSVAMKTFDLENDVEEVDLIYTYDEDAQRDINNKRPWKQDPHYFKRVKISTVALIKMVLHARSGVPYEVMGLMQGKLEGNTMIIMDAFALPVQGTETRVNASSEANEFMVNWLNGSKSVNKPENALGWYHSHPGYGCWLSGIDVTTQSTNQQFQDPWVAVVIDPNRTISAGRVDIGAFRTYPQGYMPPKSTSIDQNIPQSKIEDFGVHANAYYQLEVSIFKSSLDKKLLDLLWNKYWVNTLSQSKLITNRAYLTDQISDLQDKLKEAEMGLYGRGNAEKSDDDSGLVKALSSTSRISYQLAVMSTSENLPPNAYRLPRSNQLEGYYSDRIIRLLVEEGLNHLPTLPKQITTETGEDYDGVGFEGKVCGVSILRAGEAMESALRECLRSVRIGKVLVQRNEETGEARLYYAKLPEDIHERFVLLLDPMLATGGSAIRAIEVLLSKGVKQDKIVFLNVLSAPEGLKVMYEKYPKMKIVTGWVDRKLDERNYIVPGLGDFGDRYFA
;
A
#
# COMPACT_ATOMS: atom_id res chain seq x y z
N MET A 1 9.45 2.09 11.11
CA MET A 1 10.76 1.95 10.44
C MET A 1 11.40 3.29 10.44
N ASP A 2 12.71 3.38 10.72
CA ASP A 2 13.42 4.62 10.42
C ASP A 2 13.11 4.87 8.95
N SER A 3 12.67 6.06 8.58
CA SER A 3 12.20 6.32 7.22
C SER A 3 13.25 5.87 6.19
N SER A 4 14.52 5.82 6.61
CA SER A 4 15.65 5.22 5.91
C SER A 4 15.49 3.74 5.52
N VAL A 5 14.81 2.87 6.28
CA VAL A 5 14.69 1.43 5.97
C VAL A 5 13.61 1.18 4.93
N ALA A 6 12.43 1.78 5.07
CA ALA A 6 11.38 1.68 4.05
C ALA A 6 11.82 2.33 2.74
N MET A 7 12.54 3.45 2.83
CA MET A 7 13.17 4.07 1.68
C MET A 7 14.24 3.18 1.05
N LYS A 8 15.10 2.52 1.84
CA LYS A 8 16.04 1.51 1.30
C LYS A 8 15.33 0.35 0.61
N THR A 9 14.19 -0.10 1.14
CA THR A 9 13.38 -1.14 0.51
C THR A 9 12.79 -0.65 -0.82
N PHE A 10 12.19 0.55 -0.83
CA PHE A 10 11.69 1.17 -2.06
C PHE A 10 12.82 1.37 -3.09
N ASP A 11 13.97 1.87 -2.65
CA ASP A 11 15.15 2.08 -3.49
C ASP A 11 15.65 0.78 -4.10
N LEU A 12 15.65 -0.31 -3.32
CA LEU A 12 16.09 -1.63 -3.76
C LEU A 12 15.07 -2.36 -4.64
N GLU A 13 13.77 -2.17 -4.38
CA GLU A 13 12.69 -2.75 -5.19
C GLU A 13 12.52 -2.04 -6.54
N ASN A 14 12.96 -0.79 -6.64
CA ASN A 14 12.82 0.05 -7.83
C ASN A 14 14.17 0.48 -8.45
N ASP A 15 15.28 -0.15 -8.07
CA ASP A 15 16.62 0.06 -8.63
C ASP A 15 17.05 1.55 -8.70
N VAL A 16 16.83 2.31 -7.62
CA VAL A 16 17.01 3.77 -7.59
C VAL A 16 18.50 4.17 -7.52
N GLU A 17 18.96 4.97 -8.50
CA GLU A 17 20.32 5.52 -8.55
C GLU A 17 20.44 6.86 -7.80
N GLU A 18 21.49 7.06 -7.01
CA GLU A 18 21.78 8.36 -6.38
C GLU A 18 22.73 9.18 -7.27
N VAL A 19 22.24 10.29 -7.83
CA VAL A 19 22.98 11.13 -8.78
C VAL A 19 22.65 12.61 -8.55
N ASP A 20 23.57 13.40 -8.00
CA ASP A 20 23.31 14.82 -7.72
C ASP A 20 23.55 15.74 -8.94
N LEU A 21 24.51 15.41 -9.81
CA LEU A 21 24.82 16.22 -11.00
C LEU A 21 23.64 16.30 -11.99
N ILE A 22 22.75 15.30 -11.98
CA ILE A 22 21.58 15.29 -12.86
C ILE A 22 20.57 16.40 -12.51
N TYR A 23 20.71 17.08 -11.37
CA TYR A 23 19.85 18.20 -10.98
C TYR A 23 20.32 19.56 -11.53
N THR A 24 21.52 19.66 -12.13
CA THR A 24 21.99 20.93 -12.71
C THR A 24 21.29 21.24 -14.02
N TYR A 25 20.67 22.41 -14.15
CA TYR A 25 20.01 22.83 -15.39
C TYR A 25 20.91 23.75 -16.21
N ASP A 26 21.17 23.36 -17.46
CA ASP A 26 21.92 24.15 -18.44
C ASP A 26 20.95 24.67 -19.51
N GLU A 27 20.60 25.95 -19.42
CA GLU A 27 19.63 26.58 -20.32
C GLU A 27 20.12 26.59 -21.78
N ASP A 28 21.41 26.81 -21.99
CA ASP A 28 22.00 26.92 -23.32
C ASP A 28 22.01 25.54 -24.01
N ALA A 29 22.37 24.48 -23.28
CA ALA A 29 22.29 23.11 -23.77
C ALA A 29 20.84 22.71 -24.11
N GLN A 30 19.86 23.10 -23.29
CA GLN A 30 18.44 22.85 -23.57
C GLN A 30 17.96 23.64 -24.80
N ARG A 31 18.38 24.89 -24.96
CA ARG A 31 18.05 25.70 -26.14
C ARG A 31 18.63 25.09 -27.40
N ASP A 32 19.89 24.65 -27.35
CA ASP A 32 20.60 24.07 -28.48
C ASP A 32 19.96 22.77 -28.96
N ILE A 33 19.62 21.84 -28.06
CA ILE A 33 19.01 20.58 -28.44
C ILE A 33 17.58 20.80 -29.01
N ASN A 34 16.81 21.74 -28.45
CA ASN A 34 15.48 22.10 -28.94
C ASN A 34 15.51 22.82 -30.30
N ASN A 35 16.59 23.52 -30.61
CA ASN A 35 16.81 24.11 -31.93
C ASN A 35 17.20 23.05 -32.97
N LYS A 36 18.08 22.11 -32.60
CA LYS A 36 18.58 21.04 -33.51
C LYS A 36 17.52 19.98 -33.82
N ARG A 37 16.61 19.70 -32.88
CA ARG A 37 15.51 18.72 -33.00
C ARG A 37 15.94 17.37 -33.59
N PRO A 38 16.98 16.70 -33.04
CA PRO A 38 17.51 15.46 -33.61
C PRO A 38 16.47 14.32 -33.70
N TRP A 39 15.48 14.30 -32.80
CA TRP A 39 14.36 13.36 -32.83
C TRP A 39 13.42 13.49 -34.04
N LYS A 40 13.50 14.58 -34.81
CA LYS A 40 12.77 14.68 -36.09
C LYS A 40 13.42 13.86 -37.21
N GLN A 41 14.70 13.51 -37.07
CA GLN A 41 15.44 12.73 -38.06
C GLN A 41 15.35 11.22 -37.79
N ASP A 42 15.26 10.84 -36.52
CA ASP A 42 15.12 9.46 -36.07
C ASP A 42 13.89 9.32 -35.15
N PRO A 43 12.81 8.65 -35.62
CA PRO A 43 11.62 8.36 -34.81
C PRO A 43 11.90 7.60 -33.50
N HIS A 44 13.05 6.90 -33.44
CA HIS A 44 13.51 6.11 -32.31
C HIS A 44 14.73 6.75 -31.60
N TYR A 45 14.89 8.07 -31.76
CA TYR A 45 15.98 8.84 -31.14
C TYR A 45 16.01 8.69 -29.62
N PHE A 46 14.86 8.86 -28.96
CA PHE A 46 14.75 8.69 -27.51
C PHE A 46 14.64 7.22 -27.15
N LYS A 47 15.49 6.76 -26.23
CA LYS A 47 15.53 5.35 -25.81
C LYS A 47 15.24 5.16 -24.33
N ARG A 48 15.45 6.21 -23.54
CA ARG A 48 15.45 6.14 -22.08
C ARG A 48 14.66 7.28 -21.47
N VAL A 49 14.05 7.00 -20.33
CA VAL A 49 13.44 7.98 -19.45
C VAL A 49 14.03 7.82 -18.06
N LYS A 50 14.52 8.90 -17.48
CA LYS A 50 14.96 8.98 -16.09
C LYS A 50 13.91 9.72 -15.28
N ILE A 51 13.39 9.12 -14.21
CA ILE A 51 12.33 9.72 -13.39
C ILE A 51 12.87 9.96 -11.98
N SER A 52 12.74 11.19 -11.47
CA SER A 52 13.12 11.48 -10.10
C SER A 52 12.20 10.73 -9.11
N THR A 53 12.73 10.29 -7.97
CA THR A 53 11.93 9.62 -6.93
C THR A 53 10.79 10.51 -6.45
N VAL A 54 10.98 11.83 -6.42
CA VAL A 54 9.93 12.80 -6.06
C VAL A 54 8.79 12.80 -7.08
N ALA A 55 9.10 12.87 -8.38
CA ALA A 55 8.10 12.80 -9.43
C ALA A 55 7.35 11.46 -9.38
N LEU A 56 8.09 10.35 -9.27
CA LEU A 56 7.53 9.01 -9.19
C LEU A 56 6.52 8.87 -8.05
N ILE A 57 6.89 9.29 -6.84
CA ILE A 57 6.01 9.19 -5.68
C ILE A 57 4.77 10.06 -5.84
N LYS A 58 4.91 11.30 -6.35
CA LYS A 58 3.75 12.16 -6.63
C LYS A 58 2.78 11.51 -7.62
N MET A 59 3.29 10.94 -8.71
CA MET A 59 2.46 10.28 -9.71
C MET A 59 1.79 9.01 -9.17
N VAL A 60 2.51 8.17 -8.43
CA VAL A 60 1.95 6.94 -7.82
C VAL A 60 0.90 7.28 -6.76
N LEU A 61 1.14 8.28 -5.92
CA LEU A 61 0.17 8.73 -4.92
C LEU A 61 -1.10 9.29 -5.58
N HIS A 62 -0.93 10.09 -6.63
CA HIS A 62 -2.06 10.62 -7.38
C HIS A 62 -2.86 9.49 -8.05
N ALA A 63 -2.19 8.59 -8.78
CA ALA A 63 -2.79 7.41 -9.40
C ALA A 63 -3.57 6.56 -8.38
N ARG A 64 -3.01 6.35 -7.19
CA ARG A 64 -3.69 5.59 -6.12
C ARG A 64 -4.91 6.33 -5.58
N SER A 65 -4.84 7.65 -5.42
CA SER A 65 -5.98 8.45 -4.95
C SER A 65 -7.15 8.48 -5.95
N GLY A 66 -6.86 8.24 -7.23
CA GLY A 66 -7.86 8.21 -8.30
C GLY A 66 -8.69 6.93 -8.37
N VAL A 67 -8.20 5.81 -7.83
CA VAL A 67 -8.85 4.49 -7.95
C VAL A 67 -10.30 4.54 -7.46
N PRO A 68 -11.29 4.02 -8.23
CA PRO A 68 -11.13 3.19 -9.43
C PRO A 68 -10.98 3.94 -10.77
N TYR A 69 -10.98 5.27 -10.75
CA TYR A 69 -10.94 6.10 -11.96
C TYR A 69 -9.51 6.34 -12.44
N GLU A 70 -9.38 6.64 -13.74
CA GLU A 70 -8.15 7.15 -14.30
C GLU A 70 -7.94 8.61 -13.90
N VAL A 71 -6.70 8.95 -13.56
CA VAL A 71 -6.28 10.34 -13.32
C VAL A 71 -5.12 10.67 -14.23
N MET A 72 -4.91 11.96 -14.49
CA MET A 72 -3.79 12.41 -15.31
C MET A 72 -3.11 13.65 -14.74
N GLY A 73 -1.89 13.89 -15.18
CA GLY A 73 -1.14 15.08 -14.84
C GLY A 73 0.02 15.32 -15.80
N LEU A 74 0.89 16.23 -15.42
CA LEU A 74 2.02 16.65 -16.25
C LEU A 74 3.33 16.46 -15.54
N MET A 75 4.37 16.37 -16.37
CA MET A 75 5.74 16.14 -15.94
C MET A 75 6.62 17.27 -16.43
N GLN A 76 7.48 17.75 -15.56
CA GLN A 76 8.47 18.79 -15.83
C GLN A 76 9.85 18.16 -15.86
N GLY A 77 10.68 18.61 -16.80
CA GLY A 77 11.98 18.00 -16.99
C GLY A 77 12.86 18.67 -18.04
N LYS A 78 13.88 17.92 -18.43
CA LYS A 78 14.88 18.33 -19.40
C LYS A 78 15.35 17.17 -20.26
N LEU A 79 16.17 17.48 -21.27
CA LEU A 79 16.72 16.52 -22.21
C LEU A 79 18.21 16.36 -21.99
N GLU A 80 18.69 15.13 -22.08
CA GLU A 80 20.13 14.83 -22.09
C GLU A 80 20.42 13.76 -23.15
N GLY A 81 20.90 14.21 -24.31
CA GLY A 81 21.12 13.33 -25.47
C GLY A 81 19.84 12.60 -25.88
N ASN A 82 19.84 11.27 -25.78
CA ASN A 82 18.71 10.40 -26.10
C ASN A 82 17.82 10.04 -24.89
N THR A 83 17.98 10.77 -23.79
CA THR A 83 17.29 10.51 -22.52
C THR A 83 16.40 11.68 -22.16
N MET A 84 15.14 11.38 -21.82
CA MET A 84 14.20 12.36 -21.27
C MET A 84 14.24 12.27 -19.74
N ILE A 85 14.55 13.36 -19.06
CA ILE A 85 14.74 13.39 -17.60
C ILE A 85 13.56 14.13 -16.97
N ILE A 86 12.72 13.41 -16.23
CA ILE A 86 11.59 13.93 -15.49
C ILE A 86 12.07 14.29 -14.08
N MET A 87 12.02 15.59 -13.76
CA MET A 87 12.48 16.16 -12.49
C MET A 87 11.34 16.28 -11.48
N ASP A 88 10.14 16.63 -11.94
CA ASP A 88 8.96 16.82 -11.09
C ASP A 88 7.68 16.45 -11.84
N ALA A 89 6.60 16.21 -11.11
CA ALA A 89 5.27 15.95 -11.65
C ALA A 89 4.18 16.64 -10.82
N PHE A 90 3.09 17.01 -11.47
CA PHE A 90 1.94 17.64 -10.82
C PHE A 90 0.62 17.13 -11.39
N ALA A 91 -0.37 17.00 -10.51
CA ALA A 91 -1.71 16.57 -10.86
C ALA A 91 -2.43 17.69 -11.63
N LEU A 92 -3.16 17.32 -12.69
CA LEU A 92 -4.13 18.23 -13.28
C LEU A 92 -5.49 17.99 -12.60
N PRO A 93 -6.31 19.04 -12.42
CA PRO A 93 -7.63 18.92 -11.80
C PRO A 93 -8.66 18.33 -12.77
N VAL A 94 -8.30 17.24 -13.45
CA VAL A 94 -9.15 16.56 -14.43
C VAL A 94 -9.21 15.08 -14.07
N GLN A 95 -10.42 14.52 -14.05
CA GLN A 95 -10.63 13.08 -13.99
C GLN A 95 -10.61 12.55 -15.43
N GLY A 96 -9.73 11.59 -15.70
CA GLY A 96 -9.68 10.91 -16.99
C GLY A 96 -10.87 9.96 -17.10
N THR A 97 -11.61 10.04 -18.20
CA THR A 97 -12.43 8.91 -18.64
C THR A 97 -11.85 8.42 -19.97
N GLU A 98 -11.91 7.12 -20.21
CA GLU A 98 -11.56 6.46 -21.49
C GLU A 98 -12.37 6.96 -22.70
N THR A 99 -13.11 8.07 -22.58
CA THR A 99 -13.97 8.66 -23.60
C THR A 99 -13.65 10.14 -23.86
N ARG A 100 -12.83 10.81 -23.04
CA ARG A 100 -12.47 12.23 -23.23
C ARG A 100 -11.05 12.52 -22.73
N VAL A 101 -10.16 12.79 -23.68
CA VAL A 101 -8.86 13.42 -23.42
C VAL A 101 -8.85 14.79 -24.05
N ASN A 102 -9.65 15.70 -23.48
CA ASN A 102 -9.47 17.13 -23.72
C ASN A 102 -9.38 17.79 -22.36
N ALA A 103 -8.15 17.94 -21.90
CA ALA A 103 -7.81 18.86 -20.83
C ALA A 103 -8.37 20.23 -21.24
N SER A 104 -9.41 20.68 -20.53
CA SER A 104 -10.16 21.90 -20.82
C SER A 104 -9.25 23.14 -20.78
N SER A 105 -9.80 24.30 -21.14
CA SER A 105 -9.16 25.61 -20.93
C SER A 105 -8.59 25.79 -19.51
N GLU A 106 -9.22 25.16 -18.51
CA GLU A 106 -8.80 25.23 -17.09
C GLU A 106 -7.48 24.49 -16.86
N ALA A 107 -7.25 23.36 -17.54
CA ALA A 107 -5.98 22.65 -17.46
C ALA A 107 -4.85 23.46 -18.11
N ASN A 108 -5.13 24.14 -19.23
CA ASN A 108 -4.16 25.04 -19.87
C ASN A 108 -3.79 26.22 -18.99
N GLU A 109 -4.76 26.83 -18.32
CA GLU A 109 -4.51 27.92 -17.36
C GLU A 109 -3.70 27.42 -16.16
N PHE A 110 -4.05 26.25 -15.62
CA PHE A 110 -3.31 25.63 -14.53
C PHE A 110 -1.86 25.31 -14.91
N MET A 111 -1.62 24.81 -16.13
CA MET A 111 -0.26 24.58 -16.65
C MET A 111 0.59 25.85 -16.65
N VAL A 112 0.06 26.93 -17.21
CA VAL A 112 0.79 28.21 -17.30
C VAL A 112 1.09 28.74 -15.91
N ASN A 113 0.11 28.72 -15.01
CA ASN A 113 0.29 29.17 -13.63
C ASN A 113 1.32 28.32 -12.88
N TRP A 114 1.28 27.00 -13.04
CA TRP A 114 2.23 26.08 -12.40
C TRP A 114 3.66 26.28 -12.92
N LEU A 115 3.84 26.40 -14.24
CA LEU A 115 5.16 26.62 -14.84
C LEU A 115 5.75 27.97 -14.43
N ASN A 116 4.93 29.03 -14.37
CA ASN A 116 5.37 30.34 -13.89
C ASN A 116 5.73 30.31 -12.40
N GLY A 117 4.94 29.61 -11.57
CA GLY A 117 5.24 29.40 -10.16
C GLY A 117 6.50 28.56 -9.93
N SER A 118 6.76 27.57 -10.79
CA SER A 118 7.99 26.77 -10.75
C SER A 118 9.22 27.64 -11.03
N LYS A 119 9.14 28.52 -12.05
CA LYS A 119 10.21 29.45 -12.39
C LYS A 119 10.50 30.45 -11.27
N SER A 120 9.48 30.93 -10.56
CA SER A 120 9.68 31.87 -9.44
C SER A 120 10.40 31.26 -8.24
N VAL A 121 10.40 29.92 -8.10
CA VAL A 121 11.15 29.17 -7.07
C VAL A 121 12.41 28.51 -7.62
N ASN A 122 12.94 29.01 -8.73
CA ASN A 122 14.17 28.54 -9.37
C ASN A 122 14.14 27.07 -9.82
N LYS A 123 12.97 26.61 -10.30
CA LYS A 123 12.82 25.36 -11.06
C LYS A 123 12.58 25.71 -12.54
N PRO A 124 13.65 25.85 -13.35
CA PRO A 124 13.57 26.38 -14.71
C PRO A 124 13.05 25.38 -15.75
N GLU A 125 12.87 24.11 -15.38
CA GLU A 125 12.42 23.05 -16.28
C GLU A 125 11.03 23.34 -16.86
N ASN A 126 10.88 23.06 -18.16
CA ASN A 126 9.60 23.15 -18.84
C ASN A 126 8.86 21.81 -18.80
N ALA A 127 7.60 21.80 -19.24
CA ALA A 127 6.85 20.57 -19.42
C ALA A 127 7.54 19.68 -20.46
N LEU A 128 7.64 18.38 -20.15
CA LEU A 128 8.34 17.38 -20.95
C LEU A 128 7.43 16.20 -21.35
N GLY A 129 6.25 16.11 -20.72
CA GLY A 129 5.34 15.02 -20.96
C GLY A 129 4.12 15.07 -20.05
N TRP A 130 3.28 14.06 -20.22
CA TRP A 130 2.10 13.82 -19.41
C TRP A 130 2.12 12.41 -18.83
N TYR A 131 1.43 12.23 -17.71
CA TYR A 131 1.22 10.91 -17.14
C TYR A 131 -0.26 10.66 -16.90
N HIS A 132 -0.65 9.39 -16.92
CA HIS A 132 -1.97 8.94 -16.48
C HIS A 132 -1.91 7.56 -15.84
N SER A 133 -3.02 7.14 -15.24
CA SER A 133 -3.11 5.87 -14.53
C SER A 133 -4.02 4.88 -15.23
N HIS A 134 -3.62 3.61 -15.26
CA HIS A 134 -4.45 2.47 -15.68
C HIS A 134 -4.69 1.51 -14.51
N PRO A 135 -5.78 1.64 -13.73
CA PRO A 135 -5.98 0.82 -12.54
C PRO A 135 -6.33 -0.65 -12.85
N GLY A 136 -5.33 -1.53 -12.89
CA GLY A 136 -5.48 -2.99 -12.93
C GLY A 136 -5.27 -3.67 -14.28
N TYR A 137 -5.14 -2.93 -15.38
CA TYR A 137 -4.98 -3.49 -16.73
C TYR A 137 -3.60 -3.24 -17.36
N GLY A 138 -2.63 -2.77 -16.57
CA GLY A 138 -1.24 -2.64 -16.98
C GLY A 138 -0.91 -1.35 -17.71
N CYS A 139 0.38 -1.17 -17.96
CA CYS A 139 0.94 0.05 -18.55
C CYS A 139 1.12 -0.12 -20.06
N TRP A 140 0.23 0.49 -20.83
CA TRP A 140 0.22 0.52 -22.30
C TRP A 140 -0.59 1.74 -22.78
N LEU A 141 -0.59 2.06 -24.08
CA LEU A 141 -1.38 3.16 -24.63
C LEU A 141 -2.61 2.63 -25.38
N SER A 142 -3.80 3.09 -24.97
CA SER A 142 -5.06 2.87 -25.71
C SER A 142 -5.09 3.63 -27.03
N GLY A 143 -6.08 3.37 -27.89
CA GLY A 143 -6.26 4.14 -29.14
C GLY A 143 -6.41 5.64 -28.91
N ILE A 144 -7.03 6.04 -27.80
CA ILE A 144 -7.20 7.45 -27.41
C ILE A 144 -5.86 8.02 -26.92
N ASP A 145 -5.10 7.26 -26.12
CA ASP A 145 -3.78 7.69 -25.66
C ASP A 145 -2.81 7.87 -26.80
N VAL A 146 -2.83 6.96 -27.79
CA VAL A 146 -2.03 7.07 -29.01
C VAL A 146 -2.38 8.34 -29.78
N THR A 147 -3.68 8.65 -29.90
CA THR A 147 -4.14 9.87 -30.58
C THR A 147 -3.69 11.14 -29.84
N THR A 148 -3.87 11.17 -28.51
CA THR A 148 -3.43 12.26 -27.64
C THR A 148 -1.92 12.45 -27.71
N GLN A 149 -1.15 11.37 -27.58
CA GLN A 149 0.30 11.40 -27.59
C GLN A 149 0.85 11.82 -28.95
N SER A 150 0.25 11.33 -30.05
CA SER A 150 0.59 11.77 -31.41
C SER A 150 0.35 13.28 -31.58
N THR A 151 -0.79 13.78 -31.12
CA THR A 151 -1.13 15.21 -31.13
C THR A 151 -0.13 16.03 -30.31
N ASN A 152 0.20 15.58 -29.10
CA ASN A 152 1.20 16.26 -28.27
C ASN A 152 2.60 16.23 -28.91
N GLN A 153 3.03 15.13 -29.50
CA GLN A 153 4.30 15.05 -30.25
C GLN A 153 4.30 15.90 -31.54
N GLN A 154 3.13 16.28 -32.06
CA GLN A 154 3.03 17.19 -33.20
C GLN A 154 3.24 18.65 -32.76
N PHE A 155 2.63 19.07 -31.65
CA PHE A 155 2.60 20.48 -31.23
C PHE A 155 3.61 20.85 -30.14
N GLN A 156 4.00 19.90 -29.29
CA GLN A 156 4.80 20.11 -28.08
C GLN A 156 6.07 19.24 -28.03
N ASP A 157 6.53 18.72 -29.18
CA ASP A 157 7.72 17.87 -29.24
C ASP A 157 8.97 18.61 -28.71
N PRO A 158 9.77 18.02 -27.82
CA PRO A 158 9.76 16.61 -27.38
C PRO A 158 8.77 16.31 -26.24
N TRP A 159 7.91 15.30 -26.44
CA TRP A 159 6.87 14.91 -25.47
C TRP A 159 6.84 13.39 -25.16
N VAL A 160 6.66 13.00 -23.90
CA VAL A 160 6.54 11.59 -23.48
C VAL A 160 5.23 11.31 -22.73
N ALA A 161 4.66 10.12 -22.92
CA ALA A 161 3.54 9.61 -22.14
C ALA A 161 4.04 8.62 -21.09
N VAL A 162 3.62 8.76 -19.83
CA VAL A 162 3.91 7.82 -18.75
C VAL A 162 2.62 7.22 -18.22
N VAL A 163 2.54 5.89 -18.14
CA VAL A 163 1.37 5.16 -17.62
C VAL A 163 1.77 4.48 -16.31
N ILE A 164 0.92 4.56 -15.30
CA ILE A 164 1.13 3.90 -14.00
C ILE A 164 -0.06 3.02 -13.65
N ASP A 165 0.18 1.77 -13.22
CA ASP A 165 -0.86 0.91 -12.67
C ASP A 165 -0.79 0.86 -11.13
N PRO A 166 -1.64 1.62 -10.40
CA PRO A 166 -1.59 1.67 -8.94
C PRO A 166 -2.02 0.35 -8.28
N ASN A 167 -2.85 -0.47 -8.94
CA ASN A 167 -3.35 -1.72 -8.37
C ASN A 167 -2.29 -2.83 -8.48
N ARG A 168 -1.62 -2.93 -9.64
CA ARG A 168 -0.48 -3.84 -9.84
C ARG A 168 0.72 -3.44 -8.99
N THR A 169 0.97 -2.15 -8.85
CA THR A 169 2.05 -1.63 -7.99
C THR A 169 1.97 -2.20 -6.57
N ILE A 170 0.77 -2.18 -5.95
CA ILE A 170 0.57 -2.71 -4.60
C ILE A 170 0.69 -4.23 -4.55
N SER A 171 0.19 -4.89 -5.59
CA SER A 171 0.14 -6.36 -5.66
C SER A 171 1.51 -6.98 -5.91
N ALA A 172 2.36 -6.32 -6.70
CA ALA A 172 3.71 -6.76 -7.02
C ALA A 172 4.75 -6.29 -5.99
N GLY A 173 4.48 -5.22 -5.24
CA GLY A 173 5.47 -4.60 -4.34
C GLY A 173 6.54 -3.76 -5.05
N ARG A 174 6.40 -3.56 -6.37
CA ARG A 174 7.26 -2.71 -7.20
C ARG A 174 6.37 -1.81 -8.05
N VAL A 175 6.80 -0.59 -8.33
CA VAL A 175 6.00 0.33 -9.16
C VAL A 175 5.85 -0.23 -10.57
N ASP A 176 4.59 -0.43 -10.98
CA ASP A 176 4.23 -0.80 -12.34
C ASP A 176 4.06 0.49 -13.15
N ILE A 177 5.03 0.76 -14.01
CA ILE A 177 5.17 2.00 -14.77
C ILE A 177 5.72 1.73 -16.16
N GLY A 178 5.18 2.41 -17.17
CA GLY A 178 5.69 2.40 -18.53
C GLY A 178 5.83 3.82 -19.08
N ALA A 179 6.85 4.06 -19.91
CA ALA A 179 7.02 5.32 -20.63
C ALA A 179 7.01 5.04 -22.13
N PHE A 180 6.27 5.85 -22.87
CA PHE A 180 5.92 5.58 -24.27
C PHE A 180 6.04 6.82 -25.16
N ARG A 181 6.39 6.56 -26.42
CA ARG A 181 6.30 7.53 -27.51
C ARG A 181 5.66 6.88 -28.73
N THR A 182 4.85 7.66 -29.45
CA THR A 182 4.19 7.21 -30.67
C THR A 182 5.11 7.39 -31.88
N TYR A 183 4.98 6.48 -32.84
CA TYR A 183 5.63 6.61 -34.13
C TYR A 183 4.92 7.68 -34.99
N PRO A 184 5.63 8.37 -35.89
CA PRO A 184 5.02 9.26 -36.87
C PRO A 184 4.05 8.51 -37.79
N GLN A 185 3.02 9.22 -38.26
CA GLN A 185 2.04 8.65 -39.17
C GLN A 185 2.72 8.09 -40.44
N GLY A 186 2.41 6.84 -40.79
CA GLY A 186 2.98 6.15 -41.95
C GLY A 186 4.32 5.46 -41.71
N TYR A 187 4.91 5.56 -40.52
CA TYR A 187 6.09 4.80 -40.15
C TYR A 187 5.72 3.35 -39.78
N MET A 188 6.41 2.37 -40.40
CA MET A 188 6.27 0.96 -40.04
C MET A 188 7.49 0.50 -39.22
N PRO A 189 7.30 0.09 -37.96
CA PRO A 189 8.40 -0.36 -37.13
C PRO A 189 9.01 -1.68 -37.65
N PRO A 190 10.34 -1.86 -37.56
CA PRO A 190 11.03 -3.03 -38.11
C PRO A 190 10.75 -4.34 -37.35
N LYS A 191 10.27 -4.28 -36.10
CA LYS A 191 9.79 -5.42 -35.30
C LYS A 191 8.63 -4.96 -34.42
N SER A 192 7.65 -5.83 -34.19
CA SER A 192 6.62 -5.58 -33.18
C SER A 192 7.25 -5.61 -31.79
N THR A 193 7.03 -4.56 -31.02
CA THR A 193 7.44 -4.51 -29.61
C THR A 193 6.39 -5.32 -28.83
N SER A 194 6.70 -6.57 -28.50
CA SER A 194 5.82 -7.36 -27.63
C SER A 194 5.99 -6.88 -26.19
N ILE A 195 5.01 -6.14 -25.68
CA ILE A 195 4.90 -5.82 -24.26
C ILE A 195 4.28 -7.03 -23.57
N ASP A 196 5.09 -7.81 -22.85
CA ASP A 196 4.64 -8.99 -22.12
C ASP A 196 3.94 -8.56 -20.81
N GLN A 197 2.65 -8.23 -20.93
CA GLN A 197 1.78 -7.89 -19.81
C GLN A 197 0.49 -8.71 -19.85
N ASN A 198 0.00 -9.14 -18.69
CA ASN A 198 -1.30 -9.81 -18.58
C ASN A 198 -2.39 -8.75 -18.73
N ILE A 199 -3.01 -8.64 -19.90
CA ILE A 199 -4.06 -7.65 -20.16
C ILE A 199 -5.43 -8.35 -19.99
N PRO A 200 -6.43 -7.69 -19.35
CA PRO A 200 -7.78 -8.24 -19.28
C PRO A 200 -8.40 -8.46 -20.65
N GLN A 201 -9.26 -9.46 -20.77
CA GLN A 201 -9.93 -9.86 -22.00
C GLN A 201 -10.67 -8.69 -22.66
N SER A 202 -11.33 -7.85 -21.85
CA SER A 202 -12.09 -6.67 -22.31
C SER A 202 -11.24 -5.58 -22.97
N LYS A 203 -9.91 -5.64 -22.81
CA LYS A 203 -8.95 -4.63 -23.31
C LYS A 203 -7.97 -5.18 -24.33
N ILE A 204 -7.99 -6.48 -24.58
CA ILE A 204 -6.99 -7.16 -25.42
C ILE A 204 -7.08 -6.74 -26.89
N GLU A 205 -8.29 -6.46 -27.40
CA GLU A 205 -8.51 -6.01 -28.76
C GLU A 205 -7.92 -4.61 -28.99
N ASP A 206 -8.26 -3.65 -28.12
CA ASP A 206 -7.76 -2.27 -28.18
C ASP A 206 -6.23 -2.23 -28.06
N PHE A 207 -5.66 -3.01 -27.14
CA PHE A 207 -4.22 -3.18 -27.05
C PHE A 207 -3.61 -3.74 -28.34
N GLY A 208 -4.18 -4.82 -28.87
CA GLY A 208 -3.65 -5.51 -30.05
C GLY A 208 -3.63 -4.65 -31.32
N VAL A 209 -4.65 -3.80 -31.52
CA VAL A 209 -4.75 -2.90 -32.68
C VAL A 209 -3.69 -1.80 -32.63
N HIS A 210 -3.39 -1.28 -31.44
CA HIS A 210 -2.55 -0.09 -31.28
C HIS A 210 -1.11 -0.37 -30.82
N ALA A 211 -0.76 -1.61 -30.45
CA ALA A 211 0.56 -1.98 -29.93
C ALA A 211 1.75 -1.62 -30.85
N ASN A 212 1.54 -1.57 -32.17
CA ASN A 212 2.59 -1.21 -33.14
C ASN A 212 2.67 0.30 -33.41
N ALA A 213 1.78 1.12 -32.85
CA ALA A 213 1.74 2.56 -33.06
C ALA A 213 2.70 3.33 -32.14
N TYR A 214 3.30 2.67 -31.15
CA TYR A 214 4.21 3.26 -30.18
C TYR A 214 5.34 2.30 -29.79
N TYR A 215 6.33 2.83 -29.07
CA TYR A 215 7.40 2.06 -28.45
C TYR A 215 7.57 2.46 -27.00
N GLN A 216 8.08 1.51 -26.21
CA GLN A 216 8.39 1.71 -24.80
C GLN A 216 9.84 2.18 -24.65
N LEU A 217 10.04 3.18 -23.79
CA LEU A 217 11.36 3.65 -23.38
C LEU A 217 11.80 2.91 -22.11
N GLU A 218 13.11 2.70 -21.98
CA GLU A 218 13.69 2.14 -20.77
C GLU A 218 13.56 3.15 -19.62
N VAL A 219 12.80 2.77 -18.58
CA VAL A 219 12.57 3.60 -17.40
C VAL A 219 13.64 3.30 -16.36
N SER A 220 14.31 4.34 -15.87
CA SER A 220 15.22 4.29 -14.72
C SER A 220 14.86 5.36 -13.72
N ILE A 221 15.12 5.11 -12.43
CA ILE A 221 14.71 6.00 -11.34
C ILE A 221 15.96 6.56 -10.67
N PHE A 222 15.94 7.84 -10.35
CA PHE A 222 17.07 8.51 -9.69
C PHE A 222 16.62 9.39 -8.53
N LYS A 223 17.53 9.67 -7.61
CA LYS A 223 17.32 10.59 -6.48
C LYS A 223 18.54 11.49 -6.24
N SER A 224 18.29 12.64 -5.62
CA SER A 224 19.34 13.47 -5.02
C SER A 224 19.62 13.03 -3.57
N SER A 225 20.81 13.35 -3.08
CA SER A 225 21.14 13.32 -1.65
C SER A 225 20.19 14.19 -0.81
N LEU A 226 19.61 15.27 -1.37
CA LEU A 226 18.64 16.13 -0.69
C LEU A 226 17.23 15.51 -0.64
N ASP A 227 16.86 14.70 -1.64
CA ASP A 227 15.53 14.09 -1.72
C ASP A 227 15.27 13.16 -0.55
N LYS A 228 16.32 12.56 0.02
CA LYS A 228 16.23 11.74 1.23
C LYS A 228 15.45 12.46 2.34
N LYS A 229 15.73 13.74 2.61
CA LYS A 229 15.02 14.50 3.66
C LYS A 229 13.55 14.74 3.33
N LEU A 230 13.24 15.01 2.06
CA LEU A 230 11.86 15.24 1.61
C LEU A 230 11.03 13.95 1.67
N LEU A 231 11.64 12.84 1.26
CA LEU A 231 11.05 11.52 1.30
C LEU A 231 10.83 11.03 2.73
N ASP A 232 11.75 11.34 3.65
CA ASP A 232 11.57 11.09 5.09
C ASP A 232 10.33 11.83 5.64
N LEU A 233 10.14 13.11 5.26
CA LEU A 233 8.98 13.92 5.67
C LEU A 233 7.66 13.44 5.06
N LEU A 234 7.67 13.08 3.76
CA LEU A 234 6.50 12.49 3.10
C LEU A 234 6.13 11.16 3.75
N TRP A 235 7.11 10.30 4.01
CA TRP A 235 6.87 9.01 4.65
C TRP A 235 6.24 9.18 6.04
N ASN A 236 6.71 10.15 6.83
CA ASN A 236 6.16 10.48 8.15
C ASN A 236 4.66 10.86 8.13
N LYS A 237 4.16 11.40 7.02
CA LYS A 237 2.75 11.76 6.85
C LYS A 237 1.90 10.61 6.31
N TYR A 238 2.45 9.75 5.46
CA TYR A 238 1.67 8.76 4.70
C TYR A 238 1.86 7.30 5.13
N TRP A 239 2.81 6.99 6.01
CA TRP A 239 3.05 5.63 6.47
C TRP A 239 1.82 4.99 7.12
N VAL A 240 0.94 5.77 7.74
CA VAL A 240 -0.30 5.25 8.35
C VAL A 240 -1.18 4.56 7.31
N ASN A 241 -1.28 5.10 6.10
CA ASN A 241 -2.07 4.47 5.03
C ASN A 241 -1.38 3.22 4.48
N THR A 242 -0.05 3.19 4.46
CA THR A 242 0.74 2.00 4.10
C THR A 242 0.63 0.90 5.17
N LEU A 243 0.41 1.28 6.44
CA LEU A 243 0.35 0.37 7.59
C LEU A 243 -1.06 0.05 8.09
N SER A 244 -2.11 0.74 7.63
CA SER A 244 -3.51 0.41 7.97
C SER A 244 -4.21 -0.40 6.89
N GLN A 245 -3.60 -0.51 5.71
CA GLN A 245 -4.17 -1.21 4.57
C GLN A 245 -3.74 -2.69 4.56
N SER A 246 -4.68 -3.59 4.82
CA SER A 246 -4.51 -4.98 4.42
C SER A 246 -4.49 -5.03 2.90
N LYS A 247 -3.36 -5.45 2.30
CA LYS A 247 -3.22 -5.56 0.84
C LYS A 247 -4.33 -6.41 0.21
N LEU A 248 -4.79 -7.44 0.93
CA LEU A 248 -5.94 -8.29 0.54
C LEU A 248 -7.26 -7.54 0.55
N ILE A 249 -7.53 -6.74 1.60
CA ILE A 249 -8.77 -5.98 1.72
C ILE A 249 -8.80 -4.82 0.72
N THR A 250 -7.69 -4.08 0.61
CA THR A 250 -7.64 -2.87 -0.23
C THR A 250 -7.63 -3.18 -1.72
N ASN A 251 -7.10 -4.34 -2.14
CA ASN A 251 -7.16 -4.80 -3.55
C ASN A 251 -8.19 -5.92 -3.78
N ARG A 252 -9.15 -6.14 -2.87
CA ARG A 252 -10.14 -7.22 -2.98
C ARG A 252 -10.93 -7.16 -4.29
N ALA A 253 -11.38 -5.98 -4.70
CA ALA A 253 -12.11 -5.79 -5.95
C ALA A 253 -11.26 -6.21 -7.15
N TYR A 254 -10.03 -5.68 -7.24
CA TYR A 254 -9.07 -6.05 -8.29
C TYR A 254 -8.81 -7.57 -8.37
N LEU A 255 -8.62 -8.23 -7.23
CA LEU A 255 -8.41 -9.68 -7.19
C LEU A 255 -9.65 -10.46 -7.67
N THR A 256 -10.84 -9.98 -7.31
CA THR A 256 -12.10 -10.59 -7.76
C THR A 256 -12.24 -10.45 -9.28
N ASP A 257 -11.90 -9.27 -9.82
CA ASP A 257 -11.92 -9.02 -11.26
C ASP A 257 -10.89 -9.88 -12.01
N GLN A 258 -9.68 -10.07 -11.47
CA GLN A 258 -8.66 -10.97 -12.05
C GLN A 258 -9.12 -12.43 -12.08
N ILE A 259 -9.84 -12.90 -11.06
CA ILE A 259 -10.41 -14.25 -11.03
C ILE A 259 -11.55 -14.38 -12.06
N SER A 260 -12.39 -13.35 -12.19
CA SER A 260 -13.44 -13.31 -13.21
C SER A 260 -12.84 -13.33 -14.63
N ASP A 261 -11.81 -12.53 -14.88
CA ASP A 261 -11.08 -12.50 -16.16
C ASP A 261 -10.43 -13.85 -16.48
N LEU A 262 -9.83 -14.51 -15.47
CA LEU A 262 -9.29 -15.85 -15.62
C LEU A 262 -10.38 -16.87 -16.00
N GLN A 263 -11.57 -16.76 -15.41
CA GLN A 263 -12.70 -17.63 -15.76
C GLN A 263 -13.08 -17.47 -17.24
N ASP A 264 -13.11 -16.25 -17.76
CA ASP A 264 -13.46 -16.00 -19.16
C ASP A 264 -12.36 -16.47 -20.12
N LYS A 265 -11.07 -16.27 -19.77
CA LYS A 265 -9.92 -16.86 -20.49
C LYS A 265 -9.99 -18.39 -20.56
N LEU A 266 -10.37 -19.04 -19.46
CA LEU A 266 -10.53 -20.50 -19.41
C LEU A 266 -11.70 -20.98 -20.28
N LYS A 267 -12.84 -20.28 -20.27
CA LYS A 267 -13.98 -20.61 -21.15
C LYS A 267 -13.61 -20.48 -22.63
N GLU A 268 -12.87 -19.45 -23.00
CA GLU A 268 -12.46 -19.25 -24.39
C GLU A 268 -11.47 -20.33 -24.83
N ALA A 269 -10.50 -20.68 -23.97
CA ALA A 269 -9.59 -21.80 -24.21
C ALA A 269 -10.35 -23.13 -24.34
N GLU A 270 -11.37 -23.36 -23.50
CA GLU A 270 -12.23 -24.55 -23.56
C GLU A 270 -13.04 -24.59 -24.87
N MET A 271 -13.67 -23.49 -25.27
CA MET A 271 -14.39 -23.40 -26.55
C MET A 271 -13.47 -23.64 -27.75
N GLY A 272 -12.23 -23.15 -27.71
CA GLY A 272 -11.21 -23.41 -28.72
C GLY A 272 -10.86 -24.90 -28.87
N LEU A 273 -10.92 -25.68 -27.79
CA LEU A 273 -10.69 -27.12 -27.80
C LEU A 273 -11.88 -27.90 -28.38
N TYR A 274 -13.12 -27.49 -28.08
CA TYR A 274 -14.33 -28.20 -28.54
C TYR A 274 -14.76 -27.83 -29.97
N GLY A 275 -14.32 -26.70 -30.52
CA GLY A 275 -14.73 -26.20 -31.84
C GLY A 275 -14.00 -26.82 -33.05
N ARG A 276 -12.98 -27.67 -32.86
CA ARG A 276 -12.14 -28.19 -33.95
C ARG A 276 -12.17 -29.70 -34.08
N GLY A 277 -12.94 -30.19 -35.05
CA GLY A 277 -12.69 -31.49 -35.66
C GLY A 277 -11.50 -31.39 -36.64
N ASN A 278 -10.44 -32.18 -36.39
CA ASN A 278 -9.42 -32.60 -37.36
C ASN A 278 -8.72 -31.54 -38.26
N ALA A 279 -8.44 -30.33 -37.79
CA ALA A 279 -7.56 -29.39 -38.50
C ALA A 279 -6.17 -29.32 -37.82
N GLU A 280 -5.12 -29.33 -38.63
CA GLU A 280 -3.70 -29.41 -38.23
C GLU A 280 -3.28 -28.40 -37.15
N LYS A 281 -2.43 -28.89 -36.23
CA LYS A 281 -1.82 -28.15 -35.13
C LYS A 281 -1.04 -26.93 -35.64
N SER A 282 -1.61 -25.75 -35.49
CA SER A 282 -0.87 -24.48 -35.53
C SER A 282 -0.99 -23.83 -34.15
N ASP A 283 0.16 -23.62 -33.49
CA ASP A 283 0.52 -22.71 -32.37
C ASP A 283 -0.50 -22.32 -31.27
N ASP A 284 -1.60 -23.04 -31.10
CA ASP A 284 -2.69 -22.66 -30.17
C ASP A 284 -2.54 -23.22 -28.74
N ASP A 285 -1.35 -23.72 -28.37
CA ASP A 285 -0.96 -23.86 -26.96
C ASP A 285 -1.03 -22.49 -26.24
N SER A 286 -1.09 -21.37 -27.00
CA SER A 286 -1.12 -20.01 -26.48
C SER A 286 -2.28 -19.72 -25.51
N GLY A 287 -3.50 -20.23 -25.75
CA GLY A 287 -4.68 -19.90 -24.93
C GLY A 287 -4.61 -20.51 -23.53
N LEU A 288 -4.37 -21.81 -23.45
CA LEU A 288 -4.16 -22.53 -22.18
C LEU A 288 -2.89 -22.06 -21.47
N VAL A 289 -1.80 -21.80 -22.19
CA VAL A 289 -0.55 -21.26 -21.61
C VAL A 289 -0.77 -19.86 -21.03
N LYS A 290 -1.53 -18.98 -21.68
CA LYS A 290 -1.92 -17.66 -21.15
C LYS A 290 -2.78 -17.78 -19.89
N ALA A 291 -3.73 -18.71 -19.85
CA ALA A 291 -4.54 -18.99 -18.67
C ALA A 291 -3.72 -19.56 -17.50
N LEU A 292 -2.80 -20.48 -17.77
CA LEU A 292 -1.87 -21.04 -16.77
C LEU A 292 -0.92 -19.97 -16.22
N SER A 293 -0.39 -19.09 -17.07
CA SER A 293 0.42 -17.94 -16.66
C SER A 293 -0.38 -16.99 -15.75
N SER A 294 -1.62 -16.66 -16.13
CA SER A 294 -2.52 -15.81 -15.33
C SER A 294 -2.81 -16.44 -13.97
N THR A 295 -3.10 -17.75 -13.93
CA THR A 295 -3.35 -18.52 -12.68
C THR A 295 -2.14 -18.49 -11.75
N SER A 296 -0.94 -18.71 -12.29
CA SER A 296 0.30 -18.72 -11.52
C SER A 296 0.60 -17.35 -10.92
N ARG A 297 0.34 -16.27 -11.67
CA ARG A 297 0.52 -14.89 -11.20
C ARG A 297 -0.46 -14.52 -10.09
N ILE A 298 -1.75 -14.86 -10.24
CA ILE A 298 -2.76 -14.63 -9.19
C ILE A 298 -2.39 -15.39 -7.92
N SER A 299 -1.98 -16.66 -8.07
CA SER A 299 -1.56 -17.49 -6.94
C SER A 299 -0.33 -16.92 -6.23
N TYR A 300 0.66 -16.44 -6.99
CA TYR A 300 1.83 -15.76 -6.44
C TYR A 300 1.47 -14.45 -5.74
N GLN A 301 0.62 -13.60 -6.33
CA GLN A 301 0.15 -12.37 -5.69
C GLN A 301 -0.61 -12.67 -4.39
N LEU A 302 -1.51 -13.64 -4.40
CA LEU A 302 -2.22 -14.10 -3.20
C LEU A 302 -1.24 -14.67 -2.15
N ALA A 303 -0.19 -15.39 -2.56
CA ALA A 303 0.84 -15.88 -1.65
C ALA A 303 1.68 -14.73 -1.06
N VAL A 304 2.11 -13.77 -1.86
CA VAL A 304 2.83 -12.57 -1.39
C VAL A 304 1.97 -11.73 -0.46
N MET A 305 0.65 -11.68 -0.68
CA MET A 305 -0.29 -11.01 0.20
C MET A 305 -0.69 -11.82 1.44
N SER A 306 -0.66 -13.16 1.39
CA SER A 306 -1.09 -14.08 2.46
C SER A 306 0.04 -14.67 3.31
N THR A 307 1.30 -14.56 2.89
CA THR A 307 2.49 -14.99 3.65
C THR A 307 2.67 -14.26 5.00
N SER A 308 1.75 -13.36 5.35
CA SER A 308 1.60 -12.75 6.67
C SER A 308 0.49 -13.35 7.57
N GLU A 309 -0.19 -14.44 7.24
CA GLU A 309 -1.50 -14.76 7.89
C GLU A 309 -1.74 -16.20 8.37
N ASN A 310 -0.77 -16.87 9.00
CA ASN A 310 -1.09 -18.08 9.80
C ASN A 310 -1.38 -17.70 11.26
N LEU A 311 -2.60 -17.22 11.53
CA LEU A 311 -3.08 -16.92 12.87
C LEU A 311 -4.30 -17.77 13.24
N PRO A 312 -4.48 -18.13 14.52
CA PRO A 312 -5.71 -18.75 14.96
C PRO A 312 -6.92 -17.82 14.71
N PRO A 313 -8.14 -18.35 14.52
CA PRO A 313 -9.32 -17.56 14.09
C PRO A 313 -9.74 -16.43 15.04
N ASN A 314 -9.28 -16.45 16.29
CA ASN A 314 -9.58 -15.45 17.32
C ASN A 314 -8.43 -14.45 17.55
N ALA A 315 -7.37 -14.51 16.74
CA ALA A 315 -6.23 -13.60 16.80
C ALA A 315 -6.22 -12.68 15.57
N TYR A 316 -6.30 -11.38 15.83
CA TYR A 316 -6.30 -10.34 14.80
C TYR A 316 -4.95 -9.62 14.79
N ARG A 317 -4.36 -9.41 13.61
CA ARG A 317 -3.03 -8.79 13.42
C ARG A 317 -3.15 -7.42 12.77
N LEU A 318 -2.44 -6.44 13.32
CA LEU A 318 -2.19 -5.16 12.63
C LEU A 318 -1.05 -5.29 11.58
N PRO A 319 -1.08 -4.53 10.47
CA PRO A 319 -0.04 -4.63 9.44
C PRO A 319 1.37 -4.23 9.92
N ARG A 320 2.40 -4.74 9.24
CA ARG A 320 3.82 -4.75 9.64
C ARG A 320 4.45 -3.36 9.85
N SER A 321 4.96 -3.08 11.05
CA SER A 321 5.95 -2.03 11.32
C SER A 321 7.29 -2.63 11.73
N ASN A 322 8.40 -2.36 11.02
CA ASN A 322 9.76 -2.68 11.52
C ASN A 322 10.33 -1.58 12.45
N GLN A 323 9.51 -0.73 13.08
CA GLN A 323 9.96 0.03 14.26
C GLN A 323 9.04 -0.21 15.44
N LEU A 324 9.65 -0.73 16.48
CA LEU A 324 9.18 -0.69 17.84
C LEU A 324 10.32 -0.08 18.65
N GLU A 325 10.60 1.19 18.37
CA GLU A 325 11.36 2.07 19.25
C GLU A 325 10.34 2.95 20.00
N GLY A 326 10.59 3.25 21.27
CA GLY A 326 9.62 3.82 22.22
C GLY A 326 8.79 5.01 21.70
N TYR A 327 9.31 5.78 20.75
CA TYR A 327 8.64 6.93 20.13
C TYR A 327 7.34 6.58 19.38
N TYR A 328 7.20 5.38 18.83
CA TYR A 328 5.98 4.96 18.09
C TYR A 328 5.05 4.05 18.90
N SER A 329 5.45 3.67 20.11
CA SER A 329 4.69 2.74 20.95
C SER A 329 3.28 3.26 21.25
N ASP A 330 3.13 4.54 21.60
CA ASP A 330 1.82 5.15 21.89
C ASP A 330 0.86 5.06 20.71
N ARG A 331 1.38 5.23 19.50
CA ARG A 331 0.58 5.17 18.26
C ARG A 331 0.12 3.75 17.96
N ILE A 332 1.00 2.76 18.14
CA ILE A 332 0.64 1.35 17.95
C ILE A 332 -0.39 0.94 19.00
N ILE A 333 -0.15 1.31 20.26
CA ILE A 333 -1.09 1.07 21.37
C ILE A 333 -2.45 1.70 21.05
N ARG A 334 -2.49 2.94 20.54
CA ARG A 334 -3.72 3.62 20.15
C ARG A 334 -4.54 2.82 19.13
N LEU A 335 -3.88 2.35 18.07
CA LEU A 335 -4.53 1.52 17.04
C LEU A 335 -5.03 0.19 17.63
N LEU A 336 -4.27 -0.44 18.52
CA LEU A 336 -4.67 -1.68 19.19
C LEU A 336 -5.90 -1.50 20.08
N VAL A 337 -5.96 -0.37 20.78
CA VAL A 337 -7.12 -0.01 21.59
C VAL A 337 -8.34 0.20 20.70
N GLU A 338 -8.22 1.00 19.63
CA GLU A 338 -9.32 1.27 18.70
C GLU A 338 -9.84 -0.03 18.06
N GLU A 339 -8.94 -0.92 17.64
CA GLU A 339 -9.33 -2.22 17.11
C GLU A 339 -9.96 -3.13 18.18
N GLY A 340 -9.44 -3.09 19.41
CA GLY A 340 -10.06 -3.76 20.57
C GLY A 340 -11.51 -3.31 20.81
N LEU A 341 -11.80 -2.03 20.60
CA LEU A 341 -13.15 -1.46 20.74
C LEU A 341 -14.09 -1.89 19.61
N ASN A 342 -13.60 -2.09 18.38
CA ASN A 342 -14.39 -2.58 17.25
C ASN A 342 -14.97 -3.99 17.49
N HIS A 343 -14.38 -4.75 18.41
CA HIS A 343 -14.86 -6.08 18.77
C HIS A 343 -15.96 -6.09 19.85
N LEU A 344 -16.33 -4.93 20.39
CA LEU A 344 -17.42 -4.79 21.35
C LEU A 344 -18.78 -4.77 20.63
N PRO A 345 -19.85 -5.28 21.26
CA PRO A 345 -21.16 -5.29 20.64
C PRO A 345 -21.73 -3.88 20.50
N THR A 346 -22.33 -3.61 19.34
CA THR A 346 -23.00 -2.35 19.05
C THR A 346 -24.47 -2.58 18.73
N LEU A 347 -25.32 -1.64 19.15
CA LEU A 347 -26.72 -1.59 18.78
C LEU A 347 -26.96 -0.50 17.72
N PRO A 348 -27.87 -0.73 16.76
CA PRO A 348 -28.36 0.33 15.88
C PRO A 348 -28.87 1.51 16.69
N LYS A 349 -28.48 2.72 16.29
CA LYS A 349 -28.89 3.95 16.95
C LYS A 349 -29.00 5.08 15.93
N GLN A 350 -30.19 5.61 15.80
CA GLN A 350 -30.43 6.81 15.01
C GLN A 350 -30.08 8.05 15.85
N ILE A 351 -29.39 9.00 15.24
CA ILE A 351 -29.12 10.32 15.82
C ILE A 351 -29.52 11.40 14.83
N THR A 352 -30.00 12.53 15.32
CA THR A 352 -30.14 13.73 14.50
C THR A 352 -28.81 14.48 14.51
N THR A 353 -28.25 14.71 13.34
CA THR A 353 -26.99 15.42 13.14
C THR A 353 -27.14 16.92 13.41
N GLU A 354 -26.03 17.65 13.56
CA GLU A 354 -26.07 19.11 13.74
C GLU A 354 -26.66 19.85 12.53
N THR A 355 -26.71 19.20 11.36
CA THR A 355 -27.37 19.72 10.16
C THR A 355 -28.89 19.51 10.16
N GLY A 356 -29.44 18.84 11.18
CA GLY A 356 -30.87 18.54 11.30
C GLY A 356 -31.33 17.28 10.56
N GLU A 357 -30.39 16.57 9.92
CA GLU A 357 -30.67 15.33 9.20
C GLU A 357 -30.51 14.11 10.12
N ASP A 358 -31.38 13.12 9.97
CA ASP A 358 -31.28 11.87 10.71
C ASP A 358 -30.19 10.96 10.11
N TYR A 359 -29.35 10.38 10.98
CA TYR A 359 -28.28 9.46 10.63
C TYR A 359 -28.45 8.13 11.36
N ASP A 360 -28.58 7.06 10.59
CA ASP A 360 -28.64 5.69 11.10
C ASP A 360 -27.24 5.16 11.38
N GLY A 361 -26.82 5.28 12.64
CA GLY A 361 -25.52 4.81 13.13
C GLY A 361 -25.64 3.60 14.05
N VAL A 362 -24.56 3.38 14.81
CA VAL A 362 -24.50 2.38 15.87
C VAL A 362 -23.94 2.99 17.15
N GLY A 363 -24.41 2.52 18.31
CA GLY A 363 -23.93 2.89 19.62
C GLY A 363 -23.49 1.66 20.41
N PHE A 364 -22.44 1.81 21.23
CA PHE A 364 -22.04 0.74 22.16
C PHE A 364 -23.06 0.61 23.30
N GLU A 365 -23.48 -0.62 23.59
CA GLU A 365 -24.32 -0.93 24.75
C GLU A 365 -23.50 -1.69 25.80
N GLY A 366 -23.28 -1.06 26.95
CA GLY A 366 -22.61 -1.66 28.08
C GLY A 366 -21.59 -0.73 28.73
N LYS A 367 -20.67 -1.33 29.48
CA LYS A 367 -19.62 -0.63 30.22
C LYS A 367 -18.28 -1.30 29.95
N VAL A 368 -17.25 -0.50 29.67
CA VAL A 368 -15.88 -0.99 29.45
C VAL A 368 -15.04 -0.80 30.72
N CYS A 369 -14.10 -1.71 30.95
CA CYS A 369 -13.00 -1.58 31.90
C CYS A 369 -11.70 -1.96 31.21
N GLY A 370 -10.68 -1.12 31.29
CA GLY A 370 -9.30 -1.53 31.03
C GLY A 370 -8.78 -2.28 32.24
N VAL A 371 -8.02 -3.36 32.04
CA VAL A 371 -7.31 -4.05 33.12
C VAL A 371 -5.86 -4.20 32.72
N SER A 372 -4.97 -3.50 33.39
CA SER A 372 -3.54 -3.53 33.08
C SER A 372 -2.84 -4.63 33.88
N ILE A 373 -2.07 -5.47 33.19
CA ILE A 373 -1.06 -6.29 33.85
C ILE A 373 0.12 -5.37 34.16
N LEU A 374 0.38 -5.16 35.45
CA LEU A 374 1.33 -4.17 35.94
C LEU A 374 2.75 -4.38 35.40
N ARG A 375 3.53 -3.28 35.38
CA ARG A 375 4.76 -3.07 34.59
C ARG A 375 4.43 -2.64 33.17
N ALA A 376 4.42 -3.57 32.21
CA ALA A 376 4.35 -3.20 30.80
C ALA A 376 2.93 -2.81 30.34
N GLY A 377 1.88 -3.37 30.95
CA GLY A 377 0.48 -3.05 30.59
C GLY A 377 0.07 -1.61 30.91
N GLU A 378 0.75 -0.93 31.84
CA GLU A 378 0.46 0.47 32.20
C GLU A 378 0.75 1.44 31.05
N ALA A 379 1.70 1.10 30.17
CA ALA A 379 2.00 1.86 28.97
C ALA A 379 0.76 2.01 28.06
N MET A 380 -0.20 1.08 28.14
CA MET A 380 -1.38 1.08 27.30
C MET A 380 -2.56 1.90 27.85
N GLU A 381 -2.48 2.36 29.11
CA GLU A 381 -3.59 3.05 29.79
C GLU A 381 -3.88 4.44 29.20
N SER A 382 -2.83 5.17 28.80
CA SER A 382 -2.97 6.52 28.27
C SER A 382 -3.83 6.52 26.99
N ALA A 383 -3.44 5.71 26.01
CA ALA A 383 -4.18 5.54 24.77
C ALA A 383 -5.62 5.06 25.00
N LEU A 384 -5.85 4.16 25.97
CA LEU A 384 -7.20 3.73 26.32
C LEU A 384 -8.07 4.88 26.84
N ARG A 385 -7.52 5.76 27.67
CA ARG A 385 -8.24 6.93 28.20
C ARG A 385 -8.50 7.98 27.12
N GLU A 386 -7.62 8.10 26.13
CA GLU A 386 -7.86 9.00 25.01
C GLU A 386 -8.99 8.51 24.09
N CYS A 387 -9.12 7.20 23.89
CA CYS A 387 -10.25 6.59 23.17
C CYS A 387 -11.54 6.65 23.97
N LEU A 388 -11.47 6.35 25.28
CA LEU A 388 -12.61 6.29 26.19
C LEU A 388 -12.35 7.14 27.44
N ARG A 389 -12.71 8.42 27.39
CA ARG A 389 -12.42 9.41 28.46
C ARG A 389 -12.87 9.00 29.86
N SER A 390 -13.94 8.21 30.00
CA SER A 390 -14.54 7.79 31.27
C SER A 390 -14.33 6.31 31.62
N VAL A 391 -13.37 5.64 30.96
CA VAL A 391 -13.07 4.22 31.20
C VAL A 391 -12.53 3.98 32.62
N ARG A 392 -13.02 2.92 33.28
CA ARG A 392 -12.45 2.45 34.54
C ARG A 392 -11.20 1.63 34.27
N ILE A 393 -10.19 1.77 35.13
CA ILE A 393 -8.95 0.98 35.05
C ILE A 393 -8.83 0.09 36.29
N GLY A 394 -8.74 -1.22 36.07
CA GLY A 394 -8.30 -2.20 37.05
C GLY A 394 -6.82 -2.54 36.88
N LYS A 395 -6.19 -3.05 37.92
CA LYS A 395 -4.76 -3.40 37.91
C LYS A 395 -4.54 -4.79 38.48
N VAL A 396 -3.70 -5.59 37.82
CA VAL A 396 -3.30 -6.93 38.27
C VAL A 396 -1.78 -7.03 38.23
N LEU A 397 -1.15 -7.41 39.35
CA LEU A 397 0.27 -7.72 39.41
C LEU A 397 0.47 -9.22 39.35
N VAL A 398 1.07 -9.67 38.25
CA VAL A 398 1.53 -11.05 38.09
C VAL A 398 3.05 -11.01 37.96
N GLN A 399 3.74 -11.82 38.76
CA GLN A 399 5.20 -11.93 38.68
C GLN A 399 5.58 -13.40 38.59
N ARG A 400 6.60 -13.66 37.78
CA ARG A 400 7.18 -14.99 37.62
C ARG A 400 8.03 -15.30 38.86
N ASN A 401 7.83 -16.47 39.45
CA ASN A 401 8.74 -16.99 40.45
C ASN A 401 10.09 -17.30 39.77
N GLU A 402 11.18 -16.72 40.25
CA GLU A 402 12.52 -16.85 39.67
C GLU A 402 13.07 -18.28 39.76
N GLU A 403 12.62 -19.07 40.75
CA GLU A 403 13.07 -20.45 40.97
C GLU A 403 12.25 -21.48 40.16
N THR A 404 10.93 -21.31 40.09
CA THR A 404 10.01 -22.29 39.47
C THR A 404 9.52 -21.90 38.08
N GLY A 405 9.69 -20.63 37.70
CA GLY A 405 9.18 -20.09 36.45
C GLY A 405 7.66 -19.92 36.40
N GLU A 406 6.93 -20.22 37.48
CA GLU A 406 5.46 -20.13 37.56
C GLU A 406 4.97 -18.70 37.80
N ALA A 407 3.87 -18.32 37.14
CA ALA A 407 3.23 -17.02 37.31
C ALA A 407 2.37 -16.97 38.59
N ARG A 408 2.76 -16.15 39.58
CA ARG A 408 2.00 -15.95 40.83
C ARG A 408 1.30 -14.59 40.83
N LEU A 409 0.08 -14.57 41.37
CA LEU A 409 -0.70 -13.35 41.59
C LEU A 409 -0.23 -12.70 42.89
N TYR A 410 0.17 -11.43 42.82
CA TYR A 410 0.57 -10.65 43.99
C TYR A 410 -0.45 -9.58 44.38
N TYR A 411 -1.15 -9.03 43.39
CA TYR A 411 -2.09 -7.94 43.61
C TYR A 411 -3.20 -7.94 42.56
N ALA A 412 -4.43 -7.64 42.96
CA ALA A 412 -5.54 -7.37 42.05
C ALA A 412 -6.46 -6.32 42.66
N LYS A 413 -6.63 -5.18 41.96
CA LYS A 413 -7.61 -4.15 42.29
C LYS A 413 -8.48 -3.91 41.07
N LEU A 414 -9.71 -4.41 41.14
CA LEU A 414 -10.69 -4.36 40.07
C LEU A 414 -11.93 -3.59 40.56
N PRO A 415 -12.69 -2.93 39.67
CA PRO A 415 -14.00 -2.38 40.02
C PRO A 415 -14.92 -3.45 40.62
N GLU A 416 -15.76 -3.09 41.59
CA GLU A 416 -16.71 -4.02 42.22
C GLU A 416 -17.70 -4.60 41.20
N ASP A 417 -18.05 -3.82 40.19
CA ASP A 417 -18.96 -4.19 39.10
C ASP A 417 -18.25 -4.84 37.88
N ILE A 418 -17.03 -5.35 38.04
CA ILE A 418 -16.23 -5.89 36.91
C ILE A 418 -16.93 -7.01 36.13
N HIS A 419 -17.73 -7.84 36.80
CA HIS A 419 -18.46 -8.97 36.20
C HIS A 419 -19.54 -8.53 35.19
N GLU A 420 -20.01 -7.29 35.26
CA GLU A 420 -20.99 -6.74 34.32
C GLU A 420 -20.32 -6.16 33.06
N ARG A 421 -19.02 -5.84 33.13
CA ARG A 421 -18.28 -5.04 32.14
C ARG A 421 -17.63 -5.89 31.05
N PHE A 422 -17.39 -5.26 29.90
CA PHE A 422 -16.43 -5.73 28.92
C PHE A 422 -15.02 -5.34 29.38
N VAL A 423 -14.08 -6.28 29.28
CA VAL A 423 -12.72 -6.10 29.78
C VAL A 423 -11.75 -6.06 28.62
N LEU A 424 -11.03 -4.94 28.51
CA LEU A 424 -9.83 -4.85 27.67
C LEU A 424 -8.63 -5.17 28.57
N LEU A 425 -8.11 -6.38 28.48
CA LEU A 425 -6.93 -6.82 29.24
C LEU A 425 -5.68 -6.35 28.49
N LEU A 426 -4.85 -5.54 29.16
CA LEU A 426 -3.72 -4.83 28.55
C LEU A 426 -2.40 -5.44 29.02
N ASP A 427 -1.64 -5.99 28.07
CA ASP A 427 -0.24 -6.39 28.27
C ASP A 427 0.47 -6.36 26.91
N PRO A 428 1.49 -5.55 26.69
CA PRO A 428 2.10 -5.38 25.38
C PRO A 428 2.78 -6.64 24.84
N MET A 429 3.08 -7.65 25.67
CA MET A 429 3.82 -8.84 25.21
C MET A 429 3.12 -10.15 25.58
N LEU A 430 2.94 -11.02 24.58
CA LEU A 430 2.46 -12.39 24.76
C LEU A 430 3.56 -13.38 24.38
N ALA A 431 4.42 -13.71 25.34
CA ALA A 431 5.46 -14.74 25.18
C ALA A 431 4.88 -16.14 25.39
N THR A 432 5.03 -16.73 26.59
CA THR A 432 4.48 -18.05 26.93
C THR A 432 2.98 -18.03 27.28
N GLY A 433 2.43 -16.84 27.53
CA GLY A 433 1.06 -16.66 28.01
C GLY A 433 0.89 -16.72 29.53
N GLY A 434 1.91 -17.10 30.30
CA GLY A 434 1.78 -17.33 31.75
C GLY A 434 1.13 -16.17 32.53
N SER A 435 1.60 -14.93 32.31
CA SER A 435 1.05 -13.74 32.97
C SER A 435 -0.39 -13.45 32.57
N ALA A 436 -0.68 -13.47 31.26
CA ALA A 436 -2.00 -13.23 30.72
C ALA A 436 -3.01 -14.28 31.20
N ILE A 437 -2.64 -15.57 31.18
CA ILE A 437 -3.45 -16.67 31.68
C ILE A 437 -3.82 -16.44 33.15
N ARG A 438 -2.83 -16.09 33.99
CA ARG A 438 -3.10 -15.85 35.41
C ARG A 438 -4.02 -14.65 35.64
N ALA A 439 -3.85 -13.58 34.87
CA ALA A 439 -4.74 -12.43 34.93
C ALA A 439 -6.18 -12.77 34.49
N ILE A 440 -6.33 -13.58 33.43
CA ILE A 440 -7.63 -14.08 32.96
C ILE A 440 -8.29 -14.95 34.03
N GLU A 441 -7.56 -15.86 34.67
CA GLU A 441 -8.10 -16.67 35.77
C GLU A 441 -8.66 -15.81 36.90
N VAL A 442 -8.00 -14.69 37.23
CA VAL A 442 -8.51 -13.73 38.21
C VAL A 442 -9.82 -13.10 37.74
N LEU A 443 -9.89 -12.64 36.48
CA LEU A 443 -11.11 -12.06 35.91
C LEU A 443 -12.28 -13.05 35.91
N LEU A 444 -12.03 -14.29 35.48
CA LEU A 444 -13.02 -15.37 35.48
C LEU A 444 -13.48 -15.69 36.92
N SER A 445 -12.57 -15.75 37.89
CA SER A 445 -12.89 -15.97 39.31
C SER A 445 -13.76 -14.85 39.92
N LYS A 446 -13.71 -13.65 39.32
CA LYS A 446 -14.54 -12.49 39.69
C LYS A 446 -15.84 -12.40 38.89
N GLY A 447 -16.17 -13.42 38.08
CA GLY A 447 -17.43 -13.52 37.36
C GLY A 447 -17.45 -12.86 35.99
N VAL A 448 -16.31 -12.37 35.48
CA VAL A 448 -16.22 -11.89 34.09
C VAL A 448 -16.39 -13.08 33.15
N LYS A 449 -17.27 -12.97 32.15
CA LYS A 449 -17.43 -14.03 31.14
C LYS A 449 -16.28 -13.99 30.14
N GLN A 450 -15.84 -15.16 29.69
CA GLN A 450 -14.71 -15.32 28.79
C GLN A 450 -14.88 -14.53 27.47
N ASP A 451 -16.08 -14.53 26.90
CA ASP A 451 -16.45 -13.80 25.67
C ASP A 451 -16.53 -12.28 25.83
N LYS A 452 -16.50 -11.79 27.08
CA LYS A 452 -16.42 -10.36 27.41
C LYS A 452 -14.98 -9.87 27.61
N ILE A 453 -13.97 -10.73 27.45
CA ILE A 453 -12.56 -10.38 27.58
C ILE A 453 -11.96 -10.24 26.18
N VAL A 454 -11.35 -9.09 25.93
CA VAL A 454 -10.52 -8.83 24.75
C VAL A 454 -9.10 -8.57 25.26
N PHE A 455 -8.17 -9.43 24.88
CA PHE A 455 -6.77 -9.26 25.24
C PHE A 455 -6.05 -8.43 24.18
N LEU A 456 -5.44 -7.32 24.58
CA LEU A 456 -4.72 -6.40 23.70
C LEU A 456 -3.23 -6.48 23.98
N ASN A 457 -2.45 -6.74 22.94
CA ASN A 457 -1.00 -6.78 23.05
C ASN A 457 -0.29 -6.25 21.80
N VAL A 458 0.95 -5.80 21.96
CA VAL A 458 1.76 -5.25 20.87
C VAL A 458 2.45 -6.37 20.10
N LEU A 459 2.96 -7.38 20.81
CA LEU A 459 3.75 -8.46 20.23
C LEU A 459 3.37 -9.81 20.82
N SER A 460 3.21 -10.82 19.98
CA SER A 460 2.99 -12.22 20.38
C SER A 460 4.07 -13.15 19.83
N ALA A 461 4.28 -14.27 20.52
CA ALA A 461 4.85 -15.48 19.96
C ALA A 461 3.73 -16.48 19.58
N PRO A 462 3.91 -17.28 18.51
CA PRO A 462 2.91 -18.26 18.07
C PRO A 462 2.62 -19.31 19.15
N GLU A 463 3.61 -19.67 19.97
CA GLU A 463 3.46 -20.59 21.10
C GLU A 463 2.49 -20.02 22.16
N GLY A 464 2.63 -18.75 22.52
CA GLY A 464 1.71 -18.07 23.45
C GLY A 464 0.29 -17.99 22.91
N LEU A 465 0.13 -17.64 21.64
CA LEU A 465 -1.18 -17.60 20.99
C LEU A 465 -1.86 -18.96 20.98
N LYS A 466 -1.11 -20.02 20.68
CA LYS A 466 -1.63 -21.39 20.69
C LYS A 466 -2.17 -21.78 22.06
N VAL A 467 -1.39 -21.56 23.12
CA VAL A 467 -1.81 -21.86 24.51
C VAL A 467 -3.07 -21.07 24.89
N MET A 468 -3.12 -19.78 24.55
CA MET A 468 -4.26 -18.92 24.85
C MET A 468 -5.51 -19.36 24.10
N TYR A 469 -5.38 -19.74 22.83
CA TYR A 469 -6.48 -20.25 22.01
C TYR A 469 -7.05 -21.56 22.55
N GLU A 470 -6.18 -22.52 22.88
CA GLU A 470 -6.56 -23.83 23.42
C GLU A 470 -7.28 -23.68 24.77
N LYS A 471 -6.77 -22.82 25.65
CA LYS A 471 -7.35 -22.62 27.00
C LYS A 471 -8.58 -21.72 26.99
N TYR A 472 -8.61 -20.69 26.13
CA TYR A 472 -9.65 -19.67 26.11
C TYR A 472 -10.22 -19.40 24.70
N PRO A 473 -10.89 -20.38 24.06
CA PRO A 473 -11.34 -20.27 22.66
C PRO A 473 -12.40 -19.19 22.38
N LYS A 474 -13.19 -18.77 23.37
CA LYS A 474 -14.21 -17.71 23.23
C LYS A 474 -13.68 -16.30 23.46
N MET A 475 -12.43 -16.18 23.93
CA MET A 475 -11.79 -14.88 24.17
C MET A 475 -11.20 -14.35 22.87
N LYS A 476 -11.26 -13.03 22.67
CA LYS A 476 -10.65 -12.36 21.51
C LYS A 476 -9.24 -11.87 21.87
N ILE A 477 -8.30 -12.00 20.94
CA ILE A 477 -6.94 -11.48 21.07
C ILE A 477 -6.67 -10.52 19.92
N VAL A 478 -6.28 -9.30 20.23
CA VAL A 478 -5.84 -8.30 19.25
C VAL A 478 -4.37 -8.06 19.49
N THR A 479 -3.55 -8.46 18.51
CA THR A 479 -2.09 -8.33 18.58
C THR A 479 -1.54 -7.44 17.49
N GLY A 480 -0.57 -6.61 17.81
CA GLY A 480 0.11 -5.76 16.82
C GLY A 480 0.94 -6.59 15.85
N TRP A 481 1.65 -7.59 16.37
CA TRP A 481 2.56 -8.40 15.58
C TRP A 481 2.75 -9.79 16.17
N VAL A 482 3.09 -10.76 15.32
CA VAL A 482 3.50 -12.10 15.74
C VAL A 482 4.87 -12.40 15.19
N ASP A 483 5.82 -12.62 16.11
CA ASP A 483 7.21 -12.93 15.79
C ASP A 483 7.42 -14.44 15.60
N ARG A 484 8.64 -14.84 15.23
CA ARG A 484 8.88 -16.19 14.67
C ARG A 484 8.63 -17.31 15.65
N LYS A 485 9.13 -17.17 16.89
CA LYS A 485 9.12 -18.22 17.92
C LYS A 485 9.57 -17.66 19.26
N LEU A 486 9.48 -18.50 20.28
CA LEU A 486 10.24 -18.37 21.52
C LEU A 486 11.63 -19.00 21.39
N ASP A 487 12.62 -18.45 22.11
CA ASP A 487 13.91 -19.11 22.34
C ASP A 487 13.88 -20.04 23.57
N GLU A 488 15.01 -20.68 23.86
CA GLU A 488 15.18 -21.59 25.01
C GLU A 488 14.97 -20.90 26.37
N ARG A 489 15.09 -19.57 26.42
CA ARG A 489 14.86 -18.75 27.61
C ARG A 489 13.44 -18.17 27.69
N ASN A 490 12.57 -18.53 26.74
CA ASN A 490 11.20 -18.04 26.58
C ASN A 490 11.09 -16.55 26.19
N TYR A 491 12.11 -16.00 25.54
CA TYR A 491 12.01 -14.69 24.89
C TYR A 491 11.45 -14.82 23.48
N ILE A 492 10.65 -13.84 23.07
CA ILE A 492 10.15 -13.71 21.70
C ILE A 492 11.34 -13.35 20.80
N VAL A 493 11.50 -14.02 19.65
CA VAL A 493 12.63 -13.79 18.72
C VAL A 493 12.13 -13.49 17.29
N PRO A 494 12.58 -12.41 16.61
CA PRO A 494 13.60 -11.44 17.06
C PRO A 494 13.20 -10.61 18.28
N GLY A 495 11.91 -10.42 18.52
CA GLY A 495 11.41 -9.79 19.73
C GLY A 495 11.75 -8.32 19.83
N LEU A 496 11.43 -7.76 21.00
CA LEU A 496 11.72 -6.37 21.36
C LEU A 496 12.51 -6.26 22.67
N GLY A 497 12.90 -7.38 23.29
CA GLY A 497 13.36 -7.37 24.68
C GLY A 497 12.21 -7.04 25.64
N ASP A 498 12.51 -6.42 26.78
CA ASP A 498 11.49 -5.99 27.74
C ASP A 498 10.83 -4.68 27.28
N PHE A 499 9.52 -4.75 26.98
CA PHE A 499 8.76 -3.59 26.53
C PHE A 499 8.62 -2.52 27.62
N GLY A 500 8.41 -2.92 28.87
CA GLY A 500 8.22 -1.98 29.98
C GLY A 500 9.46 -1.15 30.22
N ASP A 501 10.62 -1.81 30.32
CA ASP A 501 11.91 -1.12 30.50
C ASP A 501 12.20 -0.15 29.35
N ARG A 502 11.86 -0.52 28.12
CA ARG A 502 12.09 0.32 26.93
C ARG A 502 11.10 1.47 26.79
N TYR A 503 9.88 1.31 27.28
CA TYR A 503 8.86 2.35 27.20
C TYR A 503 9.04 3.42 28.27
N PHE A 504 9.52 3.04 29.46
CA PHE A 504 9.72 3.95 30.59
C PHE A 504 11.17 4.44 30.77
N ALA A 505 12.12 3.96 29.96
CA ALA A 505 13.48 4.52 29.85
C ALA A 505 13.50 5.80 29.03
#